data_AF-B1M2R3-F1
#
_entry.id   AF-B1M2R3-F1
#
_cell.length_a   1.000
_cell.length_b   1.000
_cell.length_c   1.000
_cell.angle_alpha   90.00
_cell.angle_beta   90.00
_cell.angle_gamma   90.00
#
_symmetry.space_group_name_H-M   'P 1'
#
loop_
_entity.id
_entity.type
_entity.pdbx_description
1 polymer ?
#
loop_
_entity_poly.entity_id
_entity_poly.type
_entity_poly.pdbx_seq_one_letter_code
_entity_poly.pdbx_strand_id
1 'polypeptide(L)' 'MAEARNPSETEVAATADAVAGRAKVEARMAQCTPEERTAFWEAVGRCFGGGKPPEMKPAPG' A
#
# COMPACT_ATOMS: atom_id res chain seq x y z
N MET A 1 12.42 -2.40 33.12
CA MET A 1 12.75 -2.40 31.68
C MET A 1 11.43 -2.55 30.95
N ALA A 2 11.03 -1.61 30.12
CA ALA A 2 9.80 -1.78 29.33
C ALA A 2 10.11 -2.78 28.22
N GLU A 3 9.48 -3.96 28.26
CA GLU A 3 9.55 -4.91 27.16
C GLU A 3 9.13 -4.21 25.87
N ALA A 4 9.95 -4.33 24.82
CA ALA A 4 9.61 -3.82 23.51
C ALA A 4 8.42 -4.62 22.97
N ARG A 5 7.21 -4.08 23.14
CA ARG A 5 5.99 -4.63 22.53
C ARG A 5 6.18 -4.55 21.02
N ASN A 6 6.27 -5.70 20.35
CA ASN A 6 6.24 -5.77 18.90
C ASN A 6 4.83 -5.39 18.43
N PRO A 7 4.64 -4.22 17.77
CA PRO A 7 3.33 -3.80 17.32
C PRO A 7 2.83 -4.72 16.21
N SER A 8 1.54 -5.02 16.24
CA SER A 8 0.85 -5.76 15.17
C SER A 8 0.85 -4.92 13.88
N GLU A 9 0.70 -5.56 12.73
CA GLU A 9 0.65 -4.85 11.44
C GLU A 9 -0.45 -3.77 11.40
N THR A 10 -1.60 -4.02 12.03
CA THR A 10 -2.69 -3.03 12.17
C THR A 10 -2.28 -1.82 13.01
N GLU A 11 -1.50 -2.05 14.08
CA GLU A 11 -1.00 -0.97 14.94
C GLU A 11 0.03 -0.12 14.17
N VAL A 12 0.91 -0.77 13.39
CA VAL A 12 1.86 -0.08 12.51
C VAL A 12 1.14 0.69 11.41
N ALA A 13 0.12 0.11 10.78
CA ALA A 13 -0.66 0.74 9.72
C ALA A 13 -1.43 1.99 10.18
N ALA A 14 -1.75 2.08 11.49
CA ALA A 14 -2.40 3.23 12.10
C ALA A 14 -1.42 4.35 12.49
N THR A 15 -0.11 4.12 12.40
CA THR A 15 0.89 5.17 12.70
C THR A 15 0.81 6.32 11.68
N ALA A 16 1.09 7.54 12.13
CA ALA A 16 1.03 8.72 11.28
C ALA A 16 1.94 8.60 10.04
N ASP A 17 3.12 8.00 10.20
CA ASP A 17 4.06 7.79 9.09
C ASP A 17 3.53 6.76 8.09
N ALA A 18 2.93 5.66 8.54
CA ALA A 18 2.33 4.67 7.63
C ALA A 18 1.16 5.26 6.86
N VAL A 19 0.30 6.05 7.52
CA VAL A 19 -0.82 6.76 6.88
C VAL A 19 -0.31 7.78 5.86
N ALA A 20 0.67 8.61 6.23
CA ALA A 20 1.24 9.61 5.34
C ALA A 20 1.98 8.98 4.15
N GLY A 21 2.69 7.86 4.38
CA GLY A 21 3.34 7.08 3.34
C GLY A 21 2.34 6.51 2.34
N ARG A 22 1.26 5.90 2.85
CA ARG A 22 0.18 5.36 2.01
C ARG A 22 -0.46 6.45 1.14
N ALA A 23 -0.79 7.60 1.72
CA ALA A 23 -1.38 8.72 0.99
C ALA A 23 -0.50 9.20 -0.18
N LYS A 24 0.84 9.23 0.00
CA LYS A 24 1.78 9.58 -1.08
C LYS A 24 1.77 8.56 -2.22
N VAL A 25 1.74 7.27 -1.89
CA VAL A 25 1.65 6.19 -2.89
C VAL A 25 0.34 6.29 -3.66
N GLU A 26 -0.79 6.47 -2.96
CA GLU A 26 -2.11 6.61 -3.57
C GLU A 26 -2.21 7.84 -4.49
N ALA A 27 -1.66 8.98 -4.07
CA ALA A 27 -1.60 10.18 -4.90
C ALA A 27 -0.78 9.98 -6.19
N ARG A 28 0.34 9.23 -6.10
CA ARG A 28 1.13 8.89 -7.29
C ARG A 28 0.40 7.91 -8.20
N MET A 29 -0.23 6.88 -7.63
CA MET A 29 -1.02 5.90 -8.39
C MET A 29 -2.17 6.57 -9.15
N ALA A 30 -2.82 7.59 -8.57
CA ALA A 30 -3.88 8.34 -9.25
C ALA A 30 -3.41 9.02 -10.56
N GLN A 31 -2.12 9.36 -10.66
CA GLN A 31 -1.52 9.97 -11.86
C GLN A 31 -1.02 8.94 -12.88
N CYS A 32 -0.87 7.68 -12.47
CA CYS A 32 -0.38 6.60 -13.33
C CYS A 32 -1.49 6.04 -14.23
N THR A 33 -1.10 5.55 -15.40
CA THR A 33 -1.98 4.77 -16.28
C THR A 33 -2.35 3.42 -15.63
N PRO A 34 -3.44 2.76 -16.07
CA PRO A 34 -3.79 1.43 -15.58
C PRO A 34 -2.64 0.40 -15.68
N GLU A 35 -1.88 0.46 -16.77
CA GLU A 35 -0.73 -0.42 -17.03
C GLU A 35 0.42 -0.15 -16.04
N GLU A 36 0.73 1.12 -15.78
CA GLU A 36 1.74 1.52 -14.79
C GLU A 36 1.35 1.11 -13.37
N ARG A 37 0.07 1.25 -13.00
CA ARG A 37 -0.46 0.78 -11.71
C ARG A 37 -0.32 -0.73 -11.57
N THR A 38 -0.62 -1.47 -12.64
CA THR A 38 -0.49 -2.92 -12.67
C THR A 38 0.97 -3.34 -12.48
N ALA A 39 1.89 -2.74 -13.24
CA ALA A 39 3.32 -3.00 -13.11
C ALA A 39 3.87 -2.69 -11.71
N PHE A 40 3.39 -1.61 -11.08
CA PHE A 40 3.75 -1.26 -9.71
C PHE A 40 3.33 -2.36 -8.72
N TRP A 41 2.08 -2.81 -8.76
CA TRP A 41 1.61 -3.85 -7.84
C TRP A 41 2.24 -5.22 -8.10
N GLU A 42 2.56 -5.55 -9.35
CA GLU A 42 3.35 -6.75 -9.65
C GLU A 42 4.76 -6.69 -9.03
N ALA A 43 5.43 -5.53 -9.13
CA ALA A 43 6.73 -5.33 -8.51
C ALA A 43 6.66 -5.45 -6.98
N VAL A 44 5.66 -4.83 -6.34
CA VAL A 44 5.41 -4.96 -4.90
C VAL A 44 5.20 -6.43 -4.52
N GLY A 45 4.36 -7.16 -5.26
CA GLY A 45 4.10 -8.58 -5.03
C GLY A 45 5.36 -9.45 -5.13
N ARG A 46 6.25 -9.17 -6.09
CA ARG A 46 7.56 -9.85 -6.23
C ARG A 46 8.51 -9.53 -5.07
N CYS A 47 8.51 -8.30 -4.58
CA CYS A 47 9.43 -7.87 -3.53
C CYS A 47 9.02 -8.34 -2.12
N PHE A 48 7.72 -8.41 -1.83
CA PHE A 48 7.21 -8.64 -0.47
C PHE A 48 6.45 -9.96 -0.30
N GLY A 49 6.45 -10.85 -1.30
CA GLY A 49 6.00 -12.24 -1.15
C GLY A 49 4.48 -12.47 -1.15
N GLY A 50 3.67 -11.44 -1.39
CA GLY A 50 2.21 -11.58 -1.51
C GLY A 50 1.55 -10.27 -1.92
N GLY A 51 1.00 -10.20 -3.14
CA GLY A 51 0.33 -9.00 -3.61
C GLY A 51 -0.50 -9.26 -4.86
N LYS A 52 -1.75 -9.69 -4.68
CA LYS A 52 -2.79 -9.39 -5.67
C LYS A 52 -3.33 -8.01 -5.29
N PRO A 53 -3.43 -7.05 -6.22
CA PRO A 53 -3.93 -5.72 -5.88
C PRO A 53 -5.32 -5.81 -5.24
N PRO A 54 -5.67 -4.95 -4.27
CA PRO A 54 -7.06 -4.81 -3.86
C PRO A 54 -7.88 -4.42 -5.10
N GLU A 55 -9.04 -5.05 -5.29
CA GLU A 55 -9.92 -4.75 -6.43
C GLU A 55 -10.31 -3.26 -6.43
N MET A 56 -9.59 -2.46 -7.23
CA MET A 56 -10.02 -1.10 -7.55
C MET A 56 -11.25 -1.21 -8.44
N LYS A 57 -12.44 -1.03 -7.86
CA LYS A 57 -13.67 -0.92 -8.63
C LYS A 57 -13.54 0.25 -9.63
N PRO A 58 -13.83 0.03 -10.92
CA PRO A 58 -13.82 1.12 -11.89
C PRO A 58 -14.89 2.15 -11.53
N ALA A 59 -14.55 3.43 -11.67
CA ALA A 59 -15.52 4.51 -11.58
C ALA A 59 -16.58 4.36 -12.69
N PRO A 60 -17.88 4.58 -12.40
CA PRO A 60 -18.91 4.52 -13.43
C PRO A 60 -18.63 5.58 -14.51
N GLY A 61 -18.78 5.15 -15.77
CA GLY A 61 -18.46 5.93 -16.97
C GLY A 61 -19.45 7.03 -17.31
#